data_AF-A0A4Y8LFA9-F1
#
_entry.id   AF-A0A4Y8LFA9-F1
#
_cell.length_a   1.000
_cell.length_b   1.000
_cell.length_c   1.000
_cell.angle_alpha   90.00
_cell.angle_beta   90.00
_cell.angle_gamma   90.00
#
_symmetry.space_group_name_H-M   'P 1'
#
loop_
_entity.id
_entity.type
_entity.pdbx_description
1 polymer ?
#
loop_
_entity_poly.entity_id
_entity_poly.type
_entity_poly.pdbx_seq_one_letter_code
_entity_poly.pdbx_strand_id
1 'polypeptide(L)'
;MTNPFILTWDSFSECRDTIKHILWMYHDMTKMYGGFGHNIDFEPIDYKRFLFTEIGEGSIFLHGKEAEILRQGALVALGCDVDNLLDEAQRHPGVYSFITNVLSNPSLKGRSFEKEVLTAMKKALDEEPDVAWESLEYGSKLEAKLAEVYERYVMGYYRRMLDESERGKRSWGK
;
A
#
# COMPACT_ATOMS: atom_id res chain seq x y z
N MET A 1 10.07 -1.44 -17.75
CA MET A 1 10.39 -2.11 -16.46
C MET A 1 10.65 -1.01 -15.45
N THR A 2 9.89 -0.96 -14.36
CA THR A 2 10.19 -0.08 -13.22
C THR A 2 11.29 -0.74 -12.40
N ASN A 3 12.45 -0.10 -12.32
CA ASN A 3 13.52 -0.54 -11.42
C ASN A 3 13.05 -0.34 -9.97
N PRO A 4 13.33 -1.29 -9.07
CA PRO A 4 13.00 -1.13 -7.66
C PRO A 4 13.74 0.08 -7.10
N PHE A 5 13.07 0.86 -6.24
CA PHE A 5 13.73 1.88 -5.46
C PHE A 5 14.65 1.21 -4.43
N ILE A 6 15.92 1.61 -4.37
CA ILE A 6 16.90 1.03 -3.45
C ILE A 6 17.09 1.98 -2.26
N LEU A 7 16.63 1.56 -1.10
CA LEU A 7 16.81 2.29 0.15
C LEU A 7 18.23 2.12 0.67
N THR A 8 18.96 3.23 0.65
CA THR A 8 20.31 3.42 1.19
C THR A 8 20.32 4.59 2.18
N TRP A 9 21.42 4.75 2.93
CA TRP A 9 21.65 5.90 3.80
C TRP A 9 21.45 7.25 3.10
N ASP A 10 21.97 7.39 1.88
CA ASP A 10 21.94 8.64 1.13
C ASP A 10 20.52 8.99 0.66
N SER A 11 19.70 7.97 0.41
CA SER A 11 18.30 8.12 -0.03
C SER A 11 17.29 8.19 1.12
N PHE A 12 17.72 7.97 2.37
CA PHE A 12 16.81 7.86 3.52
C PHE A 12 16.07 9.16 3.83
N SER A 13 16.70 10.31 3.61
CA SER A 13 16.10 11.62 3.84
C SER A 13 14.86 11.83 2.98
N GLU A 14 14.90 11.40 1.71
CA GLU A 14 13.79 11.45 0.76
C GLU A 14 12.64 10.52 1.19
N CYS A 15 12.99 9.34 1.71
CA CYS A 15 11.99 8.37 2.18
C CYS A 15 11.26 8.82 3.44
N ARG A 16 11.89 9.61 4.31
CA ARG A 16 11.25 10.07 5.55
C ARG A 16 9.96 10.85 5.29
N ASP A 17 9.94 11.70 4.27
CA ASP A 17 8.74 12.48 3.97
C ASP A 17 7.64 11.59 3.39
N THR A 18 7.98 10.67 2.50
CA THR A 18 7.02 9.66 2.00
C THR A 18 6.46 8.80 3.15
N ILE A 19 7.30 8.38 4.10
CA ILE A 19 6.86 7.62 5.27
C ILE A 19 5.90 8.44 6.13
N LYS A 20 6.16 9.72 6.36
CA LYS A 20 5.21 10.59 7.09
C LYS A 20 3.86 10.62 6.38
N HIS A 21 3.85 10.76 5.06
CA HIS A 21 2.61 10.77 4.27
C HIS A 21 1.88 9.42 4.35
N ILE A 22 2.59 8.29 4.28
CA ILE A 22 1.99 6.96 4.50
C ILE A 22 1.35 6.87 5.88
N LEU A 23 2.04 7.34 6.92
CA LEU A 23 1.51 7.31 8.29
C LEU A 23 0.32 8.26 8.49
N TRP A 24 0.29 9.37 7.75
CA TRP A 24 -0.85 10.29 7.72
C TRP A 24 -2.06 9.66 7.02
N MET A 25 -1.86 9.03 5.85
CA MET A 25 -2.88 8.26 5.15
C MET A 25 -3.45 7.15 6.05
N TYR A 26 -2.60 6.40 6.75
CA TYR A 26 -3.04 5.39 7.70
C TYR A 26 -3.87 5.99 8.85
N HIS A 27 -3.45 7.15 9.36
CA HIS A 27 -4.20 7.84 10.39
C HIS A 27 -5.60 8.24 9.90
N ASP A 28 -5.67 8.84 8.71
CA ASP A 28 -6.92 9.25 8.07
C ASP A 28 -7.87 8.07 7.86
N MET A 29 -7.38 6.97 7.28
CA MET A 29 -8.12 5.72 7.12
C MET A 29 -8.71 5.22 8.45
N THR A 30 -7.93 5.24 9.54
CA THR A 30 -8.43 4.75 10.84
C THR A 30 -9.42 5.67 11.53
N LYS A 31 -9.31 6.99 11.32
CA LYS A 31 -10.11 7.99 12.05
C LYS A 31 -11.38 8.39 11.34
N MET A 32 -11.33 8.47 10.03
CA MET A 32 -12.40 9.04 9.23
C MET A 32 -13.27 7.96 8.57
N TYR A 33 -12.68 6.83 8.18
CA TYR A 33 -13.35 5.82 7.34
C TYR A 33 -13.49 4.44 8.00
N GLY A 34 -12.50 4.04 8.81
CA GLY A 34 -12.41 2.66 9.31
C GLY A 34 -12.01 1.63 8.25
N GLY A 35 -11.44 2.09 7.13
CA GLY A 35 -11.11 1.27 5.97
C GLY A 35 -10.62 2.12 4.78
N PHE A 36 -10.75 1.57 3.58
CA PHE A 36 -10.65 2.34 2.33
C PHE A 36 -11.89 3.23 2.16
N GLY A 37 -11.77 4.29 1.37
CA GLY A 37 -12.86 5.23 1.14
C GLY A 37 -12.46 6.44 0.31
N HIS A 38 -13.49 7.14 -0.16
CA HIS A 38 -13.36 8.33 -1.01
C HIS A 38 -12.61 9.45 -0.29
N ASN A 39 -11.74 10.15 -1.03
CA ASN A 39 -10.99 11.33 -0.55
C ASN A 39 -9.96 11.09 0.56
N ILE A 40 -9.46 9.86 0.72
CA ILE A 40 -8.26 9.63 1.52
C ILE A 40 -7.10 10.44 0.90
N ASP A 41 -6.39 11.21 1.72
CA ASP A 41 -5.25 12.02 1.26
C ASP A 41 -3.99 11.15 1.07
N PHE A 42 -3.84 10.58 -0.14
CA PHE A 42 -2.69 9.75 -0.53
C PHE A 42 -1.79 10.41 -1.60
N GLU A 43 -2.17 11.55 -2.16
CA GLU A 43 -1.53 12.14 -3.35
C GLU A 43 -0.03 12.50 -3.25
N PRO A 44 0.60 12.72 -2.07
CA PRO A 44 2.06 12.84 -2.03
C PRO A 44 2.81 11.49 -2.17
N ILE A 45 2.13 10.34 -2.20
CA ILE A 45 2.76 9.01 -2.19
C ILE A 45 2.95 8.49 -3.64
N ASP A 46 4.19 8.49 -4.12
CA ASP A 46 4.56 7.86 -5.41
C ASP A 46 4.58 6.33 -5.29
N TYR A 47 3.41 5.69 -5.30
CA TYR A 47 3.30 4.24 -5.19
C TYR A 47 4.05 3.51 -6.32
N LYS A 48 4.18 4.12 -7.51
CA LYS A 48 4.85 3.49 -8.67
C LYS A 48 6.33 3.27 -8.42
N ARG A 49 6.93 4.20 -7.67
CA ARG A 49 8.33 4.13 -7.25
C ARG A 49 8.55 3.18 -6.07
N PHE A 50 7.67 3.21 -5.07
CA PHE A 50 7.94 2.56 -3.78
C PHE A 50 7.39 1.13 -3.61
N LEU A 51 6.48 0.68 -4.49
CA LEU A 51 5.85 -0.65 -4.40
C LEU A 51 6.87 -1.81 -4.31
N PHE A 52 8.01 -1.66 -4.96
CA PHE A 52 9.10 -2.65 -4.99
C PHE A 52 10.36 -2.18 -4.26
N THR A 53 10.23 -1.34 -3.23
CA THR A 53 11.41 -0.87 -2.49
C THR A 53 12.26 -2.04 -1.98
N GLU A 54 13.56 -2.01 -2.24
CA GLU A 54 14.55 -2.96 -1.75
C GLU A 54 15.57 -2.23 -0.85
N ILE A 55 16.39 -2.96 -0.12
CA ILE A 55 17.40 -2.38 0.77
C ILE A 55 18.76 -2.59 0.12
N GLY A 56 19.54 -1.52 0.01
CA GLY A 56 20.90 -1.59 -0.53
C GLY A 56 21.83 -2.43 0.34
N GLU A 57 22.84 -3.03 -0.29
CA GLU A 57 23.91 -3.74 0.42
C GLU A 57 24.56 -2.81 1.46
N GLY A 58 24.78 -3.32 2.68
CA GLY A 58 25.34 -2.54 3.80
C GLY A 58 24.31 -1.72 4.62
N SER A 59 23.06 -1.60 4.17
CA SER A 59 21.98 -0.91 4.89
C SER A 59 20.98 -1.86 5.60
N ILE A 60 21.27 -3.15 5.55
CA ILE A 60 20.32 -4.27 5.68
C ILE A 60 19.61 -4.32 7.04
N PHE A 61 20.25 -3.89 8.12
CA PHE A 61 19.70 -4.05 9.48
C PHE A 61 18.93 -2.83 10.01
N LEU A 62 19.23 -1.62 9.54
CA LEU A 62 18.69 -0.38 10.13
C LEU A 62 17.49 0.18 9.36
N HIS A 63 17.32 -0.17 8.09
CA HIS A 63 16.25 0.37 7.24
C HIS A 63 15.17 -0.65 6.84
N GLY A 64 15.18 -1.82 7.49
CA GLY A 64 14.24 -2.91 7.19
C GLY A 64 12.78 -2.52 7.36
N LYS A 65 12.47 -1.82 8.45
CA LYS A 65 11.12 -1.35 8.78
C LYS A 65 10.65 -0.28 7.81
N GLU A 66 11.53 0.65 7.45
CA GLU A 66 11.22 1.75 6.53
C GLU A 66 10.96 1.24 5.12
N ALA A 67 11.78 0.30 4.63
CA ALA A 67 11.51 -0.36 3.36
C ALA A 67 10.19 -1.13 3.38
N GLU A 68 9.82 -1.75 4.51
CA GLU A 68 8.52 -2.41 4.66
C GLU A 68 7.36 -1.41 4.62
N ILE A 69 7.45 -0.30 5.37
CA ILE A 69 6.44 0.76 5.38
C ILE A 69 6.27 1.34 3.98
N LEU A 70 7.35 1.62 3.26
CA LEU A 70 7.29 2.14 1.89
C LEU A 70 6.56 1.18 0.95
N ARG A 71 6.89 -0.12 0.96
CA ARG A 71 6.22 -1.11 0.11
C ARG A 71 4.74 -1.26 0.44
N GLN A 72 4.42 -1.40 1.73
CA GLN A 72 3.05 -1.61 2.20
C GLN A 72 2.20 -0.36 1.95
N GLY A 73 2.71 0.81 2.33
CA GLY A 73 2.05 2.09 2.11
C GLY A 73 1.84 2.40 0.63
N ALA A 74 2.80 2.06 -0.25
CA ALA A 74 2.62 2.18 -1.69
C ALA A 74 1.47 1.30 -2.21
N LEU A 75 1.32 0.06 -1.72
CA LEU A 75 0.18 -0.78 -2.11
C LEU A 75 -1.15 -0.21 -1.60
N VAL A 76 -1.18 0.33 -0.37
CA VAL A 76 -2.38 0.98 0.19
C VAL A 76 -2.75 2.23 -0.62
N ALA A 77 -1.78 3.08 -0.96
CA ALA A 77 -2.01 4.27 -1.77
C ALA A 77 -2.54 3.92 -3.18
N LEU A 78 -1.98 2.88 -3.82
CA LEU A 78 -2.54 2.35 -5.07
C LEU A 78 -3.98 1.85 -4.90
N GLY A 79 -4.29 1.23 -3.77
CA GLY A 79 -5.66 0.82 -3.44
C GLY A 79 -6.62 1.99 -3.33
N CYS A 80 -6.20 3.10 -2.70
CA CYS A 80 -7.01 4.32 -2.61
C CYS A 80 -7.24 4.94 -4.00
N ASP A 81 -6.22 4.96 -4.85
CA ASP A 81 -6.35 5.44 -6.24
C ASP A 81 -7.35 4.58 -7.02
N VAL A 82 -7.27 3.25 -6.91
CA VAL A 82 -8.21 2.34 -7.58
C VAL A 82 -9.63 2.47 -7.04
N ASP A 83 -9.81 2.59 -5.73
CA ASP A 83 -11.10 2.82 -5.04
C ASP A 83 -11.78 4.08 -5.61
N ASN A 84 -11.09 5.23 -5.54
CA ASN A 84 -11.56 6.50 -6.11
C ASN A 84 -11.92 6.40 -7.60
N LEU A 85 -11.11 5.69 -8.39
CA LEU A 85 -11.40 5.52 -9.82
C LEU A 85 -12.69 4.74 -10.07
N LEU A 86 -12.95 3.70 -9.28
CA LEU A 86 -14.16 2.89 -9.42
C LEU A 86 -15.38 3.66 -8.94
N ASP A 87 -15.24 4.31 -7.79
CA ASP A 87 -16.24 5.15 -7.15
C ASP A 87 -16.72 6.33 -8.00
N GLU A 88 -15.79 7.01 -8.67
CA GLU A 88 -16.10 8.12 -9.57
C GLU A 88 -16.48 7.64 -10.99
N ALA A 89 -16.62 6.32 -11.19
CA ALA A 89 -16.84 5.68 -12.49
C ALA A 89 -15.82 6.14 -13.56
N GLN A 90 -14.60 6.43 -13.13
CA GLN A 90 -13.51 6.91 -13.95
C GLN A 90 -12.64 5.77 -14.49
N ARG A 91 -11.86 6.11 -15.51
CA ARG A 91 -10.83 5.24 -16.08
C ARG A 91 -9.58 6.07 -16.32
N HIS A 92 -8.53 5.77 -15.57
CA HIS A 92 -7.21 6.36 -15.78
C HIS A 92 -6.26 5.32 -16.39
N PRO A 93 -5.92 5.44 -17.68
CA PRO A 93 -5.07 4.46 -18.37
C PRO A 93 -3.71 4.25 -17.69
N GLY A 94 -3.20 5.26 -16.97
CA GLY A 94 -1.95 5.20 -16.24
C GLY A 94 -1.95 4.19 -15.08
N VAL A 95 -3.03 4.14 -14.30
CA VAL A 95 -3.19 3.20 -13.18
C VAL A 95 -3.37 1.77 -13.70
N TYR A 96 -4.26 1.61 -14.68
CA TYR A 96 -4.50 0.31 -15.33
C TYR A 96 -3.24 -0.28 -15.96
N SER A 97 -2.51 0.53 -16.74
CA SER A 97 -1.26 0.11 -17.38
C SER A 97 -0.19 -0.21 -16.36
N PHE A 98 -0.11 0.56 -15.27
CA PHE A 98 0.81 0.28 -14.18
C PHE A 98 0.52 -1.10 -13.56
N ILE A 99 -0.71 -1.37 -13.14
CA ILE A 99 -1.11 -2.66 -12.54
C ILE A 99 -0.82 -3.82 -13.49
N THR A 100 -1.16 -3.68 -14.78
CA THR A 100 -0.92 -4.71 -15.79
C THR A 100 0.57 -5.02 -15.97
N ASN A 101 1.41 -3.98 -16.00
CA ASN A 101 2.87 -4.13 -16.11
C ASN A 101 3.46 -4.77 -14.85
N VAL A 102 2.99 -4.32 -13.68
CA VAL A 102 3.40 -4.84 -12.37
C VAL A 102 3.06 -6.32 -12.26
N LEU A 103 1.85 -6.76 -12.61
CA LEU A 103 1.44 -8.18 -12.58
C LEU A 103 2.34 -9.10 -13.43
N SER A 104 2.99 -8.56 -14.46
CA SER A 104 3.94 -9.28 -15.32
C SER A 104 5.39 -9.24 -14.81
N ASN A 105 5.68 -8.52 -13.73
CA ASN A 105 7.02 -8.28 -13.22
C ASN A 105 7.55 -9.48 -12.40
N PRO A 106 8.76 -9.99 -12.68
CA PRO A 106 9.39 -11.05 -11.88
C PRO A 106 9.54 -10.74 -10.38
N SER A 107 9.64 -9.47 -9.98
CA SER A 107 9.77 -9.05 -8.56
C SER A 107 8.54 -9.37 -7.69
N LEU A 108 7.41 -9.76 -8.32
CA LEU A 108 6.24 -10.32 -7.63
C LEU A 108 6.37 -11.80 -7.30
N LYS A 109 7.39 -12.49 -7.81
CA LYS A 109 7.61 -13.91 -7.51
C LYS A 109 7.86 -14.07 -6.00
N GLY A 110 7.01 -14.86 -5.33
CA GLY A 110 7.05 -15.05 -3.87
C GLY A 110 6.19 -14.06 -3.06
N ARG A 111 5.55 -13.08 -3.71
CA ARG A 111 4.64 -12.10 -3.09
C ARG A 111 3.19 -12.43 -3.44
N SER A 112 2.70 -13.57 -2.94
CA SER A 112 1.39 -14.11 -3.34
C SER A 112 0.24 -13.17 -2.97
N PHE A 113 0.28 -12.58 -1.78
CA PHE A 113 -0.76 -11.68 -1.31
C PHE A 113 -0.83 -10.41 -2.16
N GLU A 114 0.30 -9.73 -2.38
CA GLU A 114 0.35 -8.52 -3.21
C GLU A 114 -0.12 -8.81 -4.64
N LYS A 115 0.22 -9.99 -5.18
CA LYS A 115 -0.26 -10.43 -6.49
C LYS A 115 -1.78 -10.61 -6.53
N GLU A 116 -2.37 -11.19 -5.48
CA GLU A 116 -3.83 -11.34 -5.38
C GLU A 116 -4.53 -9.98 -5.31
N VAL A 117 -4.01 -9.05 -4.51
CA VAL A 117 -4.52 -7.67 -4.40
C VAL A 117 -4.51 -6.98 -5.77
N LEU A 118 -3.36 -6.96 -6.44
CA LEU A 118 -3.23 -6.35 -7.77
C LEU A 118 -4.12 -7.01 -8.83
N THR A 119 -4.32 -8.32 -8.71
CA THR A 119 -5.22 -9.07 -9.61
C THR A 119 -6.67 -8.66 -9.38
N ALA A 120 -7.08 -8.50 -8.12
CA ALA A 120 -8.43 -8.03 -7.77
C ALA A 120 -8.66 -6.61 -8.30
N MET A 121 -7.70 -5.69 -8.07
CA MET A 121 -7.75 -4.32 -8.60
C MET A 121 -7.92 -4.31 -10.12
N LYS A 122 -7.09 -5.09 -10.84
CA LYS A 122 -7.19 -5.17 -12.30
C LYS A 122 -8.56 -5.66 -12.75
N LYS A 123 -9.07 -6.72 -12.13
CA LYS A 123 -10.34 -7.33 -12.53
C LYS A 123 -11.54 -6.41 -12.28
N ALA A 124 -11.56 -5.68 -11.17
CA ALA A 124 -12.60 -4.67 -10.93
C ALA A 124 -12.52 -3.53 -11.96
N LEU A 125 -11.31 -3.08 -12.31
CA LEU A 125 -11.11 -2.08 -13.38
C LEU A 125 -11.47 -2.59 -14.78
N ASP A 126 -11.44 -3.91 -15.01
CA ASP A 126 -11.86 -4.54 -16.26
C ASP A 126 -13.40 -4.62 -16.40
N GLU A 127 -14.16 -4.50 -15.30
CA GLU A 127 -15.63 -4.42 -15.35
C GLU A 127 -16.10 -3.12 -16.01
N GLU A 128 -17.37 -3.06 -16.40
CA GLU A 128 -17.95 -1.79 -16.85
C GLU A 128 -17.98 -0.78 -15.69
N PRO A 129 -17.65 0.51 -15.92
CA PRO A 129 -17.72 1.51 -14.87
C PRO A 129 -19.16 1.63 -14.33
N ASP A 130 -19.31 1.48 -13.02
CA ASP A 130 -20.56 1.67 -12.29
C ASP A 130 -20.23 2.35 -10.96
N VAL A 131 -21.06 3.30 -10.53
CA VAL A 131 -20.91 3.98 -9.24
C VAL A 131 -21.23 3.07 -8.05
N ALA A 132 -21.87 1.92 -8.28
CA ALA A 132 -22.10 0.87 -7.30
C ALA A 132 -21.18 -0.33 -7.60
N TRP A 133 -19.91 -0.07 -7.90
CA TRP A 133 -18.94 -1.09 -8.31
C TRP A 133 -18.80 -2.20 -7.27
N GLU A 134 -18.99 -1.92 -5.97
CA GLU A 134 -18.91 -2.90 -4.89
C GLU A 134 -19.97 -4.00 -5.04
N SER A 135 -21.08 -3.72 -5.74
CA SER A 135 -22.13 -4.70 -6.03
C SER A 135 -21.81 -5.62 -7.21
N LEU A 136 -20.78 -5.30 -8.01
CA LEU A 136 -20.33 -6.09 -9.14
C LEU A 136 -19.53 -7.33 -8.68
N GLU A 137 -19.34 -8.29 -9.59
CA GLU A 137 -18.72 -9.56 -9.26
C GLU A 137 -17.25 -9.39 -8.84
N TYR A 138 -16.48 -8.59 -9.58
CA TYR A 138 -15.07 -8.34 -9.25
C TYR A 138 -14.90 -7.17 -8.30
N GLY A 139 -15.80 -6.19 -8.31
CA GLY A 139 -15.84 -5.13 -7.32
C GLY A 139 -16.01 -5.63 -5.89
N SER A 140 -17.02 -6.45 -5.59
CA SER A 140 -17.18 -7.07 -4.25
C SER A 140 -15.95 -7.86 -3.78
N LYS A 141 -15.27 -8.54 -4.72
CA LYS A 141 -14.02 -9.26 -4.43
C LYS A 141 -12.86 -8.31 -4.13
N LEU A 142 -12.79 -7.18 -4.82
CA LEU A 142 -11.82 -6.13 -4.53
C LEU A 142 -12.09 -5.50 -3.16
N GLU A 143 -13.34 -5.14 -2.86
CA GLU A 143 -13.72 -4.57 -1.55
C GLU A 143 -13.25 -5.48 -0.39
N ALA A 144 -13.59 -6.78 -0.46
CA ALA A 144 -13.13 -7.75 0.53
C ALA A 144 -11.59 -7.82 0.62
N LYS A 145 -10.89 -7.74 -0.52
CA LYS A 145 -9.44 -7.78 -0.58
C LYS A 145 -8.80 -6.50 -0.03
N LEU A 146 -9.41 -5.34 -0.24
CA LEU A 146 -9.00 -4.06 0.35
C LEU A 146 -9.19 -4.08 1.87
N ALA A 147 -10.27 -4.68 2.39
CA ALA A 147 -10.43 -4.89 3.82
C ALA A 147 -9.29 -5.75 4.42
N GLU A 148 -8.86 -6.81 3.73
CA GLU A 148 -7.69 -7.59 4.12
C GLU A 148 -6.38 -6.76 4.11
N VAL A 149 -6.19 -5.91 3.10
CA VAL A 149 -5.04 -5.00 3.00
C VAL A 149 -5.02 -4.02 4.19
N TYR A 150 -6.17 -3.43 4.51
CA TYR A 150 -6.32 -2.52 5.63
C TYR A 150 -5.96 -3.19 6.96
N GLU A 151 -6.54 -4.37 7.25
CA GLU A 151 -6.23 -5.10 8.49
C GLU A 151 -4.75 -5.49 8.54
N ARG A 152 -4.19 -5.99 7.44
CA ARG A 152 -2.82 -6.51 7.42
C ARG A 152 -1.75 -5.42 7.54
N TYR A 153 -1.93 -4.31 6.82
CA TYR A 153 -0.87 -3.30 6.69
C TYR A 153 -1.12 -2.05 7.51
N VAL A 154 -2.36 -1.57 7.60
CA VAL A 154 -2.70 -0.36 8.36
C VAL A 154 -2.85 -0.72 9.84
N MET A 155 -3.80 -1.59 10.17
CA MET A 155 -4.02 -2.01 11.57
C MET A 155 -2.85 -2.84 12.09
N GLY A 156 -2.26 -3.68 11.24
CA GLY A 156 -1.05 -4.43 11.55
C GLY A 156 0.14 -3.54 11.92
N TYR A 157 0.31 -2.37 11.30
CA TYR A 157 1.34 -1.41 11.68
C TYR A 157 1.14 -0.91 13.12
N TYR A 158 -0.07 -0.42 13.44
CA TYR A 158 -0.36 0.11 14.78
C TYR A 158 -0.28 -0.98 15.87
N ARG A 159 -0.72 -2.20 15.58
CA ARG A 159 -0.58 -3.35 16.51
C ARG A 159 0.87 -3.63 16.85
N ARG A 160 1.76 -3.67 15.85
CA ARG A 160 3.20 -3.86 16.07
C ARG A 160 3.80 -2.72 16.91
N MET A 161 3.40 -1.48 16.65
CA MET A 161 3.88 -0.31 17.43
C MET A 161 3.48 -0.38 18.91
N LEU A 162 2.26 -0.84 19.20
CA LEU A 162 1.79 -1.05 20.58
C LEU A 162 2.58 -2.16 21.28
N ASP A 163 2.76 -3.30 20.61
CA ASP A 163 3.51 -4.45 21.16
C ASP A 163 4.98 -4.09 21.46
N GLU A 164 5.64 -3.32 20.57
CA GLU A 164 7.02 -2.87 20.76
C GLU A 164 7.14 -1.87 21.93
N SER A 165 6.19 -0.96 22.06
CA SER A 165 6.11 -0.03 23.20
C SER A 165 5.96 -0.76 24.53
N GLU A 166 5.12 -1.81 24.59
CA GLU A 166 4.95 -2.62 25.80
C GLU A 166 6.19 -3.44 26.14
N ARG A 167 6.86 -4.04 25.15
CA ARG A 167 8.11 -4.79 25.36
C ARG A 167 9.23 -3.89 25.87
N GLY A 168 9.33 -2.67 25.33
CA GLY A 168 10.25 -1.65 25.84
C GLY A 168 9.97 -1.33 27.30
N LYS A 169 8.71 -1.04 27.67
CA LYS A 169 8.36 -0.77 29.08
C LYS A 169 8.72 -1.92 30.04
N ARG A 170 8.60 -3.18 29.59
CA ARG A 170 8.97 -4.37 30.40
C ARG A 170 10.48 -4.58 30.52
N SER A 171 11.31 -4.05 29.61
CA SER A 171 12.78 -4.18 29.69
C SER A 171 13.44 -3.14 30.60
N TRP A 172 12.80 -1.98 30.81
CA TRP A 172 13.30 -0.91 31.69
C TRP A 172 12.73 -0.98 33.13
N GLY A 173 11.78 -1.88 33.38
CA GLY A 173 11.18 -2.14 34.69
C GLY A 173 11.84 -3.26 35.49
N LYS A 174 13.08 -3.64 35.17
CA LYS A 174 13.89 -4.62 35.91
C LYS A 174 15.21 -4.00 36.35
#